data_AF-A0A0B8NTQ1-F1
#
_entry.id   AF-A0A0B8NTQ1-F1
#
_cell.length_a   1.000
_cell.length_b   1.000
_cell.length_c   1.000
_cell.angle_alpha   90.00
_cell.angle_beta   90.00
_cell.angle_gamma   90.00
#
_symmetry.space_group_name_H-M   'P 1'
#
loop_
_entity.id
_entity.type
_entity.pdbx_description
1 polymer ?
#
loop_
_entity_poly.entity_id
_entity_poly.type
_entity_poly.pdbx_seq_one_letter_code
_entity_poly.pdbx_strand_id
1 'polypeptide(L)'
;MSRSAVADSLSTLRKSYRFHSRSGIGMLARAINEGDANKSALLLNHGLEDVAHTPLDSDNYAALIGELANQYKTYLKDDIGAEQSMREYAAEVLKRFAKTRLLCAVREGEFGVEGLNHNIEQKLASKG
;
A
#
# COMPACT_ATOMS: atom_id res chain seq x y z
N MET A 1 -7.63 28.34 34.19
CA MET A 1 -7.28 28.33 32.75
C MET A 1 -8.57 28.24 31.96
N SER A 2 -8.90 29.26 31.16
CA SER A 2 -10.10 29.27 30.32
C SER A 2 -9.96 28.22 29.22
N ARG A 3 -10.89 27.26 29.12
CA ARG A 3 -10.97 26.35 27.98
C ARG A 3 -11.42 27.16 26.76
N SER A 4 -10.67 27.07 25.68
CA SER A 4 -11.03 27.69 24.40
C SER A 4 -12.26 27.01 23.80
N ALA A 5 -13.18 27.79 23.22
CA ALA A 5 -14.33 27.27 22.47
C ALA A 5 -13.92 26.27 21.36
N VAL A 6 -12.68 26.39 20.86
CA VAL A 6 -12.10 25.46 19.89
C VAL A 6 -11.84 24.08 20.52
N ALA A 7 -11.36 24.02 21.77
CA ALA A 7 -11.11 22.76 22.46
C ALA A 7 -12.41 22.00 22.77
N ASP A 8 -13.48 22.72 23.09
CA ASP A 8 -14.80 22.12 23.36
C ASP A 8 -15.50 21.61 22.09
N SER A 9 -14.99 21.97 20.91
CA SER A 9 -15.50 21.52 19.61
C SER A 9 -14.67 20.41 18.97
N LEU A 10 -13.65 19.88 19.66
CA LEU A 10 -12.76 18.84 19.16
C LEU A 10 -13.04 17.49 19.82
N SER A 11 -13.30 16.47 19.00
CA SER A 11 -13.38 15.08 19.44
C SER A 11 -12.37 14.23 18.67
N THR A 12 -11.54 13.48 19.39
CA THR A 12 -10.53 12.59 18.79
C THR A 12 -10.90 11.14 19.03
N LEU A 13 -11.09 10.38 17.95
CA LEU A 13 -11.29 8.94 18.03
C LEU A 13 -9.94 8.24 18.23
N ARG A 14 -9.82 7.42 19.27
CA ARG A 14 -8.56 6.74 19.64
C ARG A 14 -8.51 5.27 19.20
N LYS A 15 -9.63 4.71 18.76
CA LYS A 15 -9.76 3.27 18.47
C LYS A 15 -9.92 3.03 16.98
N SER A 16 -9.00 2.25 16.41
CA SER A 16 -9.15 1.66 15.07
C SER A 16 -9.92 0.35 15.19
N TYR A 17 -11.00 0.22 14.42
CA TYR A 17 -11.76 -1.03 14.30
C TYR A 17 -11.28 -1.88 13.12
N ARG A 18 -10.72 -1.24 12.08
CA ARG A 18 -10.26 -1.90 10.85
C ARG A 18 -8.95 -2.66 11.04
N PHE A 19 -8.06 -2.14 11.89
CA PHE A 19 -6.77 -2.75 12.19
C PHE A 19 -6.71 -3.02 13.70
N HIS A 20 -6.69 -4.30 14.06
CA HIS A 20 -6.65 -4.68 15.47
C HIS A 20 -5.33 -4.21 16.09
N SER A 21 -5.33 -3.84 17.37
CA SER A 21 -4.12 -3.34 18.05
C SER A 21 -2.98 -4.36 18.14
N ARG A 22 -3.27 -5.64 17.85
CA ARG A 22 -2.33 -6.76 17.80
C ARG A 22 -1.88 -7.11 16.37
N SER A 23 -2.43 -6.47 15.33
CA SER A 23 -1.93 -6.66 13.97
C SER A 23 -0.63 -5.88 13.79
N GLY A 24 0.28 -6.36 12.96
CA GLY A 24 1.55 -5.69 12.72
C GLY A 24 1.37 -4.31 12.12
N ILE A 25 0.42 -4.12 11.19
CA ILE A 25 0.03 -2.80 10.68
C ILE A 25 -0.38 -1.87 11.83
N GLY A 26 -1.25 -2.36 12.74
CA GLY A 26 -1.71 -1.57 13.89
C GLY A 26 -0.59 -1.19 14.85
N MET A 27 0.33 -2.12 15.12
CA MET A 27 1.49 -1.89 15.97
C MET A 27 2.45 -0.87 15.35
N LEU A 28 2.78 -1.02 14.07
CA LEU A 28 3.69 -0.12 13.35
C LEU A 28 3.08 1.28 13.23
N ALA A 29 1.81 1.40 12.88
CA ALA A 29 1.12 2.68 12.78
C ALA A 29 1.11 3.42 14.14
N ARG A 30 0.91 2.71 15.25
CA ARG A 30 1.00 3.31 16.59
C ARG A 30 2.40 3.82 16.88
N ALA A 31 3.45 3.03 16.64
CA ALA A 31 4.83 3.44 16.88
C ALA A 31 5.22 4.68 16.06
N ILE A 32 4.79 4.74 14.79
CA ILE A 32 4.98 5.91 13.92
C ILE A 32 4.25 7.15 14.48
N ASN A 33 2.98 7.01 14.86
CA ASN A 33 2.19 8.12 15.42
C ASN A 33 2.74 8.63 16.77
N GLU A 34 3.40 7.76 17.54
CA GLU A 34 4.08 8.10 18.79
C GLU A 34 5.46 8.74 18.56
N GLY A 35 5.97 8.74 17.32
CA GLY A 35 7.29 9.24 16.96
C GLY A 35 8.44 8.33 17.42
N ASP A 36 8.16 7.07 17.77
CA ASP A 36 9.16 6.12 18.28
C ASP A 36 9.86 5.38 17.14
N ALA A 37 10.87 6.03 16.55
CA ALA A 37 11.63 5.49 15.43
C ALA A 37 12.32 4.15 15.75
N ASN A 38 12.79 3.97 16.99
CA ASN A 38 13.46 2.74 17.41
C ASN A 38 12.49 1.57 17.43
N LYS A 39 11.30 1.78 18.00
CA LYS A 39 10.25 0.76 18.02
C LYS A 39 9.73 0.47 16.62
N SER A 40 9.57 1.48 15.76
CA SER A 40 9.21 1.26 14.35
C SER A 40 10.25 0.38 13.63
N ALA A 41 11.54 0.65 13.79
CA ALA A 41 12.61 -0.17 13.20
C ALA A 41 12.63 -1.59 13.77
N LEU A 42 12.44 -1.76 15.08
CA LEU A 42 12.33 -3.09 15.71
C LEU A 42 11.15 -3.88 15.14
N LEU A 43 9.98 -3.27 15.02
CA LEU A 43 8.77 -3.91 14.50
C LEU A 43 8.93 -4.35 13.04
N LEU A 44 9.56 -3.52 12.20
CA LEU A 44 9.85 -3.87 10.81
C LEU A 44 10.74 -5.13 10.69
N ASN A 45 11.63 -5.35 11.65
CA ASN A 45 12.54 -6.50 11.66
C ASN A 45 12.02 -7.71 12.45
N HIS A 46 10.85 -7.62 13.09
CA HIS A 46 10.31 -8.66 13.99
C HIS A 46 9.51 -9.76 13.24
N GLY A 47 9.33 -9.66 11.92
CA GLY A 47 8.62 -10.67 11.12
C GLY A 47 7.12 -10.75 11.45
N LEU A 48 6.41 -9.62 11.30
CA LEU A 48 4.97 -9.54 11.54
C LEU A 48 4.20 -10.22 10.39
N GLU A 49 3.07 -10.86 10.69
CA GLU A 49 2.29 -11.64 9.71
C GLU A 49 1.77 -10.78 8.53
N ASP A 50 1.39 -9.54 8.79
CA ASP A 50 0.79 -8.60 7.84
C ASP A 50 1.75 -7.47 7.39
N VAL A 51 3.04 -7.53 7.79
CA VAL A 51 4.06 -6.54 7.43
C VAL A 51 5.38 -7.23 7.12
N ALA A 52 5.87 -7.04 5.90
CA ALA A 52 7.21 -7.42 5.49
C ALA A 52 8.08 -6.18 5.29
N HIS A 53 9.37 -6.29 5.63
CA HIS A 53 10.38 -5.29 5.36
C HIS A 53 11.54 -5.96 4.63
N THR A 54 11.85 -5.44 3.44
CA THR A 54 12.91 -5.97 2.57
C THR A 54 13.92 -4.84 2.33
N PRO A 55 15.22 -5.09 2.49
CA PRO A 55 16.23 -4.10 2.16
C PRO A 55 16.15 -3.73 0.68
N LEU A 56 16.42 -2.46 0.39
CA LEU A 56 16.43 -1.97 -0.98
C LEU A 56 17.81 -2.19 -1.59
N ASP A 57 17.94 -3.25 -2.36
CA ASP A 57 19.06 -3.54 -3.24
C ASP A 57 18.55 -3.87 -4.66
N SER A 58 19.46 -4.10 -5.60
CA SER A 58 19.12 -4.35 -7.00
C SER A 58 18.21 -5.57 -7.19
N ASP A 59 18.47 -6.63 -6.44
CA ASP A 59 17.76 -7.91 -6.60
C ASP A 59 16.35 -7.80 -6.01
N ASN A 60 16.23 -7.21 -4.83
CA ASN A 60 14.96 -6.94 -4.17
C ASN A 60 14.12 -5.92 -4.93
N TYR A 61 14.75 -4.91 -5.54
CA TYR A 61 14.06 -3.96 -6.42
C TYR A 61 13.51 -4.65 -7.68
N ALA A 62 14.32 -5.48 -8.36
CA ALA A 62 13.86 -6.23 -9.52
C ALA A 62 12.71 -7.21 -9.15
N ALA A 63 12.80 -7.85 -7.98
CA ALA A 63 11.74 -8.70 -7.45
C ALA A 63 10.45 -7.91 -7.17
N LEU A 64 10.54 -6.73 -6.55
CA LEU A 64 9.42 -5.82 -6.31
C LEU A 64 8.69 -5.45 -7.61
N ILE A 65 9.44 -5.02 -8.63
CA ILE A 65 8.86 -4.67 -9.94
C ILE A 65 8.19 -5.89 -10.58
N GLY A 66 8.81 -7.07 -10.48
CA GLY A 66 8.24 -8.32 -10.97
C GLY A 66 6.94 -8.72 -10.28
N GLU A 67 6.89 -8.59 -8.96
CA GLU A 67 5.71 -8.89 -8.14
C GLU A 67 4.56 -7.92 -8.44
N LEU A 68 4.84 -6.61 -8.47
CA LEU A 68 3.83 -5.60 -8.79
C LEU A 68 3.26 -5.81 -10.20
N ALA A 69 4.09 -6.10 -11.20
CA ALA A 69 3.63 -6.43 -12.53
C ALA A 69 2.70 -7.67 -12.51
N ASN A 70 3.04 -8.73 -11.76
CA ASN A 70 2.18 -9.90 -11.63
C ASN A 70 0.84 -9.57 -10.97
N GLN A 71 0.84 -8.78 -9.90
CA GLN A 71 -0.39 -8.38 -9.21
C GLN A 71 -1.27 -7.50 -10.11
N TYR A 72 -0.68 -6.55 -10.82
CA TYR A 72 -1.41 -5.63 -11.70
C TYR A 72 -2.00 -6.32 -12.93
N LYS A 73 -1.36 -7.38 -13.44
CA LYS A 73 -1.98 -8.23 -14.48
C LYS A 73 -3.38 -8.71 -14.08
N THR A 74 -3.64 -8.95 -12.80
CA THR A 74 -4.94 -9.46 -12.33
C THR A 74 -6.12 -8.54 -12.68
N TYR A 75 -5.95 -7.22 -12.61
CA TYR A 75 -7.01 -6.27 -12.97
C TYR A 75 -7.00 -5.89 -14.45
N LEU A 76 -5.91 -6.20 -15.17
CA LEU A 76 -5.77 -5.99 -16.61
C LEU A 76 -6.28 -7.17 -17.44
N LYS A 77 -6.50 -8.33 -16.81
CA LYS A 77 -7.05 -9.52 -17.47
C LYS A 77 -8.48 -9.26 -17.94
N ASP A 78 -8.69 -9.50 -19.22
CA ASP A 78 -10.01 -9.56 -19.85
C ASP A 78 -10.58 -10.98 -19.73
N ASP A 79 -10.77 -11.43 -18.49
CA ASP A 79 -11.29 -12.77 -18.14
C ASP A 79 -12.73 -12.75 -17.62
N ILE A 80 -13.37 -11.59 -17.75
CA ILE A 80 -14.74 -11.38 -17.34
C ILE A 80 -15.65 -11.79 -18.50
N GLY A 81 -16.49 -12.80 -18.27
CA GLY A 81 -17.26 -13.47 -19.32
C GLY A 81 -18.17 -12.51 -20.11
N ALA A 82 -18.39 -12.85 -21.39
CA ALA A 82 -19.13 -12.05 -22.38
C ALA A 82 -20.58 -11.70 -22.01
N GLU A 83 -21.13 -12.30 -20.95
CA GLU A 83 -22.51 -12.07 -20.47
C GLU A 83 -22.63 -10.90 -19.46
N GLN A 84 -21.53 -10.33 -18.98
CA GLN A 84 -21.59 -9.21 -18.04
C GLN A 84 -21.86 -7.87 -18.73
N SER A 85 -22.64 -7.02 -18.07
CA SER A 85 -22.78 -5.63 -18.49
C SER A 85 -21.46 -4.86 -18.29
N MET A 86 -21.27 -3.80 -19.08
CA MET A 86 -20.12 -2.89 -18.93
C MET A 86 -19.97 -2.34 -17.50
N ARG A 87 -21.10 -2.15 -16.79
CA ARG A 87 -21.09 -1.66 -15.40
C ARG A 87 -20.50 -2.69 -14.44
N GLU A 88 -20.87 -3.95 -14.58
CA GLU A 88 -20.36 -5.04 -13.73
C GLU A 88 -18.88 -5.29 -14.00
N TYR A 89 -18.51 -5.30 -15.28
CA TYR A 89 -17.11 -5.36 -15.72
C TYR A 89 -16.27 -4.26 -15.06
N ALA A 90 -16.68 -2.99 -15.19
CA ALA A 90 -15.95 -1.86 -14.61
C ALA A 90 -15.85 -1.94 -13.08
N ALA A 91 -16.93 -2.35 -12.41
CA ALA A 91 -16.93 -2.51 -10.95
C ALA A 91 -15.94 -3.59 -10.50
N GLU A 92 -15.88 -4.71 -11.21
CA GLU A 92 -14.95 -5.80 -10.87
C GLU A 92 -13.50 -5.41 -11.17
N VAL A 93 -13.22 -4.74 -12.30
CA VAL A 93 -11.88 -4.19 -12.59
C VAL A 93 -11.42 -3.24 -11.49
N LEU A 94 -12.28 -2.29 -11.07
CA LEU A 94 -11.96 -1.35 -9.99
C LEU A 94 -11.72 -2.05 -8.65
N LYS A 95 -12.49 -3.11 -8.35
CA LYS A 95 -12.32 -3.92 -7.14
C LYS A 95 -10.98 -4.65 -7.14
N ARG A 96 -10.55 -5.22 -8.27
CA ARG A 96 -9.24 -5.86 -8.41
C ARG A 96 -8.11 -4.83 -8.33
N PHE A 97 -8.26 -3.69 -8.99
CA PHE A 97 -7.31 -2.58 -8.94
C PHE A 97 -7.10 -2.03 -7.52
N ALA A 98 -8.14 -2.06 -6.68
CA ALA A 98 -8.06 -1.62 -5.29
C ALA A 98 -7.31 -2.59 -4.35
N LYS A 99 -6.96 -3.81 -4.78
CA LYS A 99 -6.28 -4.80 -3.93
C LYS A 99 -4.80 -4.51 -3.70
N THR A 100 -4.13 -3.82 -4.62
CA THR A 100 -2.67 -3.58 -4.56
C THR A 100 -2.35 -2.14 -4.92
N ARG A 101 -1.54 -1.47 -4.09
CA ARG A 101 -1.10 -0.08 -4.30
C ARG A 101 0.39 0.05 -4.03
N LEU A 102 1.08 0.74 -4.93
CA LEU A 102 2.44 1.22 -4.72
C LEU A 102 2.37 2.66 -4.25
N LEU A 103 3.12 2.99 -3.19
CA LEU A 103 3.25 4.33 -2.65
C LEU A 103 4.73 4.67 -2.56
N CYS A 104 5.09 5.88 -2.97
CA CYS A 104 6.45 6.40 -2.91
C CYS A 104 6.44 7.83 -2.37
N ALA A 105 7.53 8.24 -1.76
CA ALA A 105 7.64 9.57 -1.14
C ALA A 105 7.91 10.68 -2.17
N VAL A 106 8.49 10.34 -3.31
CA VAL A 106 8.93 11.30 -4.34
C VAL A 106 8.25 11.04 -5.68
N ARG A 107 8.23 12.07 -6.53
CA ARG A 107 7.60 12.00 -7.85
C ARG A 107 8.55 11.44 -8.92
N GLU A 108 9.77 11.97 -8.95
CA GLU A 108 10.77 11.68 -9.98
C GLU A 108 11.89 10.79 -9.44
N GLY A 109 12.72 10.26 -10.35
CA GLY A 109 13.82 9.36 -10.03
C GLY A 109 13.42 7.88 -10.01
N GLU A 110 14.42 7.01 -9.80
CA GLU A 110 14.27 5.55 -9.83
C GLU A 110 13.21 5.03 -8.85
N PHE A 111 13.13 5.63 -7.66
CA PHE A 111 12.16 5.29 -6.61
C PHE A 111 10.96 6.25 -6.58
N GLY A 112 10.83 7.13 -7.57
CA GLY A 112 9.70 8.02 -7.74
C GLY A 112 8.58 7.38 -8.55
N VAL A 113 7.38 7.94 -8.47
CA VAL A 113 6.20 7.38 -9.15
C VAL A 113 6.41 7.26 -10.66
N GLU A 114 7.11 8.22 -11.28
CA GLU A 114 7.35 8.20 -12.73
C GLU A 114 8.31 7.07 -13.13
N GLY A 115 9.41 6.89 -12.39
CA GLY A 115 10.36 5.79 -12.63
C GLY A 115 9.77 4.42 -12.33
N LEU A 116 9.04 4.29 -11.23
CA LEU A 116 8.37 3.04 -10.85
C LEU A 116 7.31 2.64 -11.87
N ASN A 117 6.46 3.56 -12.31
CA ASN A 117 5.47 3.30 -13.36
C ASN A 117 6.14 2.82 -14.64
N HIS A 118 7.17 3.53 -15.10
CA HIS A 118 7.90 3.17 -16.30
C HIS A 118 8.47 1.74 -16.24
N ASN A 119 9.13 1.38 -15.14
CA ASN A 119 9.72 0.05 -14.97
C ASN A 119 8.66 -1.06 -14.89
N ILE A 120 7.53 -0.81 -14.22
CA ILE A 120 6.41 -1.76 -14.13
C ILE A 120 5.73 -1.93 -15.50
N GLU A 121 5.49 -0.85 -16.23
CA GLU A 121 4.92 -0.88 -17.58
C GLU A 121 5.80 -1.67 -18.54
N GLN A 122 7.12 -1.44 -18.53
CA GLN A 122 8.07 -2.23 -19.30
C GLN A 122 7.98 -3.72 -18.94
N LYS A 123 7.91 -4.05 -17.64
CA LYS A 123 7.81 -5.45 -17.18
C LYS A 123 6.49 -6.11 -17.58
N LEU A 124 5.40 -5.34 -17.62
CA LEU A 124 4.10 -5.80 -18.10
C LEU A 124 4.14 -6.08 -19.60
N ALA A 125 4.72 -5.17 -20.39
CA ALA A 125 4.87 -5.32 -21.84
C ALA A 125 5.80 -6.48 -22.22
N SER A 126 6.89 -6.71 -21.48
CA SER A 126 7.84 -7.79 -21.76
C SER A 126 7.29 -9.19 -21.44
N LYS A 127 6.18 -9.27 -20.70
CA LYS A 127 5.48 -10.52 -20.36
C LYS A 127 4.13 -10.62 -21.09
N GLY A 128 3.90 -9.81 -22.12
CA GLY A 128 2.77 -9.90 -23.04
C GLY A 128 3.02 -10.94 -24.13
#